data_AF-A0A1V1NYB2-F1
#
_entry.id   AF-A0A1V1NYB2-F1
#
_cell.length_a   1.000
_cell.length_b   1.000
_cell.length_c   1.000
_cell.angle_alpha   90.00
_cell.angle_beta   90.00
_cell.angle_gamma   90.00
#
_symmetry.space_group_name_H-M   'P 1'
#
loop_
_entity.id
_entity.type
_entity.pdbx_description
1 polymer ?
#
loop_
_entity_poly.entity_id
_entity_poly.type
_entity_poly.pdbx_seq_one_letter_code
_entity_poly.pdbx_strand_id
1 'polypeptide(L)' 'MSLNILKQKPYQLKNLKKQSDKSLFALKPIQNKLKQARSQAKKYAKELKDEFGDVMQLNTYAVIAIGFERLLYKKL' A
#
# COMPACT_ATOMS: atom_id res chain seq x y z
N MET A 1 20.02 7.02 3.99
CA MET A 1 19.09 6.15 3.25
C MET A 1 18.26 7.00 2.29
N SER A 2 18.39 6.75 0.99
CA SER A 2 18.01 7.67 -0.09
C SER A 2 16.50 7.78 -0.33
N LEU A 3 15.95 8.99 -0.14
CA LEU A 3 14.59 9.39 -0.52
C LEU A 3 14.46 9.67 -2.04
N ASN A 4 14.90 8.74 -2.89
CA ASN A 4 14.94 8.93 -4.34
C ASN A 4 13.59 8.71 -5.07
N ILE A 5 12.47 8.57 -4.35
CA ILE A 5 11.17 8.21 -4.96
C ILE A 5 10.42 9.45 -5.51
N LEU A 6 10.88 10.67 -5.24
CA LEU A 6 10.15 11.90 -5.61
C LEU A 6 10.70 12.65 -6.83
N LYS A 7 11.71 12.12 -7.54
CA LYS A 7 12.20 12.69 -8.82
C LYS A 7 11.41 12.23 -10.05
N GLN A 8 10.12 11.92 -9.92
CA GLN A 8 9.27 11.75 -11.10
C GLN A 8 8.75 13.12 -11.56
N LYS A 9 8.90 13.40 -12.86
CA LYS A 9 8.57 14.68 -13.51
C LYS A 9 7.25 15.26 -12.94
N PRO A 10 7.22 16.53 -12.51
CA PRO A 10 6.05 17.17 -11.88
C PRO A 10 4.78 17.15 -12.75
N TYR A 11 4.93 16.90 -14.05
CA TYR A 11 3.83 16.82 -15.03
C TYR A 11 2.90 15.60 -14.88
N GLN A 12 3.26 14.53 -14.16
CA GLN A 12 2.39 13.34 -14.03
C GLN A 12 1.42 13.41 -12.83
N LEU A 13 1.71 14.25 -11.82
CA LEU A 13 0.95 14.35 -10.57
C LEU A 13 -0.46 14.95 -10.75
N LYS A 14 -0.64 15.87 -11.71
CA LYS A 14 -1.95 16.51 -11.96
C LYS A 14 -3.03 15.51 -12.39
N ASN A 15 -2.65 14.41 -13.05
CA ASN A 15 -3.60 13.40 -13.54
C ASN A 15 -3.93 12.32 -12.51
N LEU A 16 -3.07 12.08 -11.52
CA LEU A 16 -3.30 11.10 -10.45
C LEU A 16 -4.48 11.49 -9.54
N LYS A 17 -4.70 12.79 -9.31
CA LYS A 17 -5.81 13.29 -8.49
C LYS A 17 -7.19 12.95 -9.08
N LYS A 18 -7.32 12.96 -10.42
CA LYS A 18 -8.58 12.70 -11.13
C LYS A 18 -8.77 11.24 -11.54
N GLN A 19 -7.77 10.38 -11.34
CA GLN A 19 -7.87 8.97 -11.70
C GLN A 19 -8.75 8.21 -10.71
N SER A 20 -9.48 7.21 -11.22
CA SER A 20 -10.22 6.28 -10.38
C SER A 20 -9.27 5.43 -9.54
N ASP A 21 -9.72 4.93 -8.39
CA ASP A 21 -8.94 4.01 -7.55
C ASP A 21 -8.46 2.79 -8.34
N LYS A 22 -9.30 2.27 -9.24
CA LYS A 22 -8.97 1.14 -10.12
C LYS A 22 -7.79 1.46 -11.04
N SER A 23 -7.78 2.66 -11.62
CA SER A 23 -6.67 3.12 -12.47
C SER A 23 -5.38 3.29 -11.66
N LEU A 24 -5.49 3.79 -10.42
CA LEU A 24 -4.34 3.94 -9.52
C LEU A 24 -3.77 2.58 -9.10
N PHE A 25 -4.61 1.60 -8.76
CA PHE A 25 -4.16 0.24 -8.45
C PHE A 25 -3.50 -0.48 -9.64
N ALA A 26 -3.74 -0.04 -10.87
CA ALA A 26 -3.06 -0.56 -12.06
C ALA A 26 -1.64 0.00 -12.26
N LEU A 27 -1.25 1.07 -11.53
CA LEU A 27 0.06 1.68 -11.67
C LEU A 27 1.15 0.76 -11.10
N LYS A 28 2.18 0.45 -11.92
CA LYS A 28 3.33 -0.39 -11.51
C LYS A 28 3.95 0.02 -10.17
N PRO A 29 4.18 1.32 -9.86
CA PRO A 29 4.69 1.73 -8.55
C PRO A 29 3.78 1.33 -7.38
N ILE A 30 2.46 1.44 -7.56
CA ILE A 30 1.47 1.08 -6.54
C ILE A 30 1.41 -0.44 -6.37
N GLN A 31 1.44 -1.20 -7.47
CA GLN A 31 1.48 -2.67 -7.42
C GLN A 31 2.73 -3.19 -6.70
N ASN A 32 3.89 -2.59 -6.96
CA ASN A 32 5.13 -2.95 -6.29
C ASN A 32 5.06 -2.69 -4.78
N LYS A 33 4.54 -1.51 -4.37
CA LYS A 33 4.31 -1.21 -2.95
C LYS A 33 3.32 -2.17 -2.31
N LEU A 34 2.22 -2.51 -3.00
CA LEU A 34 1.26 -3.51 -2.52
C LEU A 34 1.90 -4.89 -2.33
N LYS A 35 2.78 -5.31 -3.24
CA LYS A 35 3.50 -6.59 -3.12
C LYS A 35 4.39 -6.61 -1.88
N GLN A 36 5.12 -5.52 -1.63
CA GLN A 36 5.95 -5.36 -0.44
C GLN A 36 5.11 -5.35 0.85
N ALA A 37 4.03 -4.57 0.87
CA ALA A 37 3.11 -4.50 2.01
C ALA A 37 2.50 -5.87 2.33
N ARG A 38 2.09 -6.64 1.31
CA ARG A 38 1.61 -8.02 1.46
C ARG A 38 2.65 -8.96 2.07
N SER A 39 3.89 -8.88 1.61
CA SER A 39 4.97 -9.70 2.16
C SER A 39 5.20 -9.41 3.64
N GLN A 40 5.23 -8.12 4.01
CA GLN A 40 5.43 -7.69 5.39
C GLN A 40 4.24 -8.10 6.27
N ALA A 41 3.01 -7.87 5.79
CA ALA A 41 1.81 -8.19 6.53
C ALA A 41 1.66 -9.71 6.76
N LYS A 42 2.03 -10.54 5.78
CA LYS A 42 2.03 -12.01 5.94
C LYS A 42 3.00 -12.46 7.05
N LYS A 43 4.17 -11.83 7.13
CA LYS A 43 5.14 -12.12 8.19
C LYS A 43 4.57 -11.75 9.57
N TYR A 44 4.03 -10.54 9.69
CA TYR A 44 3.48 -10.05 10.94
C TYR A 44 2.23 -10.80 11.38
N ALA A 45 1.35 -11.16 10.45
CA ALA A 45 0.17 -11.98 10.73
C ALA A 45 0.55 -13.37 11.26
N LYS A 46 1.67 -13.94 10.79
CA LYS A 46 2.20 -15.20 11.32
C LYS A 46 2.68 -15.02 12.76
N GLU A 47 3.49 -13.99 13.02
CA GLU A 47 4.00 -13.67 14.37
C GLU A 47 2.85 -13.49 15.37
N LEU A 48 1.82 -12.72 15.00
CA LEU A 48 0.63 -12.52 15.84
C LEU A 48 -0.15 -13.82 16.05
N LYS A 49 -0.25 -14.69 15.05
CA LYS A 49 -0.93 -15.98 15.20
C LYS A 49 -0.15 -16.91 16.13
N ASP A 50 1.17 -16.91 16.04
CA ASP A 50 2.04 -17.71 16.89
C ASP A 50 1.98 -17.24 18.36
N GLU A 51 1.79 -15.92 18.60
CA GLU A 51 1.72 -15.34 19.95
C GLU A 51 0.32 -15.42 20.59
N PHE A 52 -0.74 -15.13 19.83
CA PHE A 52 -2.10 -14.98 20.36
C PHE A 52 -3.05 -16.13 19.98
N GLY A 53 -2.61 -17.07 19.15
CA GLY A 53 -3.44 -18.16 18.65
C GLY A 53 -4.67 -17.67 17.88
N ASP A 54 -5.78 -18.40 17.98
CA ASP A 54 -7.05 -18.06 17.30
C ASP A 54 -7.97 -17.17 18.17
N VAL A 55 -7.43 -16.51 19.21
CA VAL A 55 -8.21 -15.63 20.10
C VAL A 55 -8.66 -14.34 19.40
N MET A 56 -7.94 -13.89 18.35
CA MET A 56 -8.26 -12.69 17.59
C MET A 56 -8.50 -12.96 16.10
N GLN A 57 -9.61 -12.43 15.56
CA GLN A 57 -9.85 -12.36 14.12
C GLN A 57 -9.10 -11.18 13.50
N LEU A 58 -7.89 -11.45 13.01
CA LEU A 58 -7.04 -10.42 12.41
C LEU A 58 -7.48 -10.11 10.96
N ASN A 59 -7.77 -8.84 10.70
CA ASN A 59 -7.99 -8.33 9.34
C ASN A 59 -6.77 -7.55 8.88
N THR A 60 -6.27 -7.84 7.68
CA THR A 60 -5.11 -7.15 7.12
C THR A 60 -5.54 -6.16 6.05
N TYR A 61 -5.02 -4.94 6.12
CA TYR A 61 -5.24 -3.90 5.10
C TYR A 61 -3.90 -3.38 4.59
N ALA A 62 -3.80 -3.17 3.28
CA ALA A 62 -2.73 -2.38 2.69
C ALA A 62 -3.23 -0.96 2.47
N VAL A 63 -2.52 0.02 3.02
CA VAL A 63 -2.84 1.45 2.89
C VAL A 63 -1.69 2.15 2.15
N ILE A 64 -2.02 2.92 1.11
CA ILE A 64 -1.08 3.65 0.27
C ILE A 64 -1.53 5.11 0.19
N ALA A 65 -0.71 6.00 0.73
CA ALA A 65 -0.88 7.43 0.55
C ALA A 65 -0.34 7.88 -0.82
N ILE A 66 -1.13 8.67 -1.54
CA ILE A 66 -0.73 9.34 -2.78
C ILE A 66 -0.72 10.84 -2.50
N GLY A 67 0.48 11.40 -2.32
CA GLY A 67 0.64 12.76 -1.80
C GLY A 67 0.11 12.87 -0.37
N PHE A 68 -0.48 14.02 -0.02
CA PHE A 68 -1.05 14.28 1.31
C PHE A 68 -2.59 14.17 1.34
N GLU A 69 -3.23 14.07 0.19
CA GLU A 69 -4.68 14.28 0.08
C GLU A 69 -5.47 12.99 -0.15
N ARG A 70 -4.81 11.89 -0.59
CA ARG A 70 -5.53 10.67 -1.00
C ARG A 70 -4.93 9.42 -0.38
N LEU A 71 -5.80 8.62 0.23
CA LEU A 71 -5.50 7.30 0.76
C LEU A 71 -6.20 6.25 -0.08
N LEU A 72 -5.42 5.30 -0.59
CA LEU A 72 -5.94 4.06 -1.16
C LEU A 72 -5.79 2.96 -0.13
N TYR A 73 -6.83 2.18 0.08
CA TYR A 73 -6.74 1.01 0.93
C TYR A 73 -7.35 -0.21 0.25
N LYS A 74 -6.82 -1.39 0.57
CA LYS A 74 -7.34 -2.67 0.11
C LYS A 74 -7.20 -3.70 1.21
N LYS A 75 -8.27 -4.43 1.50
CA LYS A 75 -8.23 -5.62 2.35
C LYS A 75 -7.38 -6.69 1.65
N LEU A 76 -6.40 -7.23 2.36
CA LEU A 76 -5.41 -8.17 1.84
C LEU A 76 -5.86 -9.63 1.95
#